data_AF-A0A076PUQ7-F1
#
_entry.id   AF-A0A076PUQ7-F1
#
_cell.length_a   1.000
_cell.length_b   1.000
_cell.length_c   1.000
_cell.angle_alpha   90.00
_cell.angle_beta   90.00
_cell.angle_gamma   90.00
#
_symmetry.space_group_name_H-M   'P 1'
#
loop_
_entity.id
_entity.type
_entity.pdbx_description
1 polymer ?
#
loop_
_entity_poly.entity_id
_entity_poly.type
_entity_poly.pdbx_seq_one_letter_code
_entity_poly.pdbx_strand_id
1 'polypeptide(L)'
;MRNAVKPAQPSQRYDTPLFRPGRCVATLGLDNLICQGTINPHELLQRHICGDPGELANTKLVMFARDLEAARGQRLSAFLVNSEYVWVVTSADWSVTKLMLSCEWSAEARAA
;
A
#
# COMPACT_ATOMS: atom_id res chain seq x y z
N MET A 1 6.52 30.80 -20.59
CA MET A 1 6.96 29.41 -20.39
C MET A 1 5.80 28.65 -19.75
N ARG A 2 5.18 27.72 -20.48
CA ARG A 2 4.03 26.96 -19.97
C ARG A 2 4.58 25.82 -19.11
N ASN A 3 4.31 25.83 -17.81
CA ASN A 3 4.59 24.70 -16.94
C ASN A 3 3.77 23.52 -17.46
N ALA A 4 4.43 22.60 -18.17
CA ALA A 4 3.83 21.33 -18.52
C ALA A 4 3.59 20.58 -17.21
N VAL A 5 2.32 20.48 -16.81
CA VAL A 5 1.90 19.49 -15.83
C VAL A 5 2.34 18.15 -16.40
N LYS A 6 3.36 17.53 -15.79
CA LYS A 6 3.78 16.18 -16.13
C LYS A 6 2.51 15.32 -16.02
N PRO A 7 2.11 14.58 -17.08
CA PRO A 7 0.93 13.73 -16.97
C PRO A 7 1.12 12.81 -15.76
N ALA A 8 0.06 12.62 -14.97
CA ALA A 8 0.05 11.64 -13.90
C ALA A 8 0.59 10.33 -14.50
N GLN A 9 1.71 9.85 -13.95
CA GLN A 9 2.35 8.65 -14.48
C GLN A 9 1.29 7.54 -14.51
N PRO A 10 1.18 6.76 -15.60
CA PRO A 10 0.26 5.63 -15.63
C PRO A 10 0.55 4.78 -14.38
N SER A 11 -0.51 4.46 -13.61
CA SER A 11 -0.43 3.64 -12.41
C SER A 11 0.49 2.46 -12.69
N GLN A 12 1.67 2.44 -12.08
CA GLN A 12 2.75 1.50 -12.40
C GLN A 12 2.33 0.10 -11.92
N ARG A 13 1.50 -0.58 -12.70
CA ARG A 13 1.05 -1.94 -12.47
C ARG A 13 1.49 -2.80 -13.64
N TYR A 14 2.04 -3.97 -13.32
CA TYR A 14 2.34 -5.00 -14.29
C TYR A 14 1.15 -5.95 -14.41
N ASP A 15 0.90 -6.47 -15.61
CA ASP A 15 -0.17 -7.45 -15.85
C ASP A 15 0.07 -8.79 -15.13
N THR A 16 1.30 -9.03 -14.68
CA THR A 16 1.71 -10.24 -13.96
C THR A 16 2.19 -9.90 -12.54
N PRO A 17 1.85 -10.73 -11.53
CA PRO A 17 2.39 -10.58 -10.18
C PRO A 17 3.93 -10.63 -10.18
N LEU A 18 4.55 -9.64 -9.53
CA LEU A 18 6.00 -9.53 -9.39
C LEU A 18 6.54 -10.41 -8.26
N PHE A 19 5.72 -10.73 -7.26
CA PHE A 19 6.10 -11.51 -6.09
C PHE A 19 4.90 -12.24 -5.48
N ARG A 20 5.17 -13.16 -4.56
CA ARG A 20 4.14 -13.83 -3.75
C ARG A 20 3.94 -13.06 -2.44
N PRO A 21 2.69 -12.82 -1.99
CA PRO A 21 2.42 -12.03 -0.79
C PRO A 21 2.65 -12.78 0.53
N GLY A 22 3.11 -14.03 0.49
CA GLY A 22 3.18 -14.85 1.70
C GLY A 22 1.81 -15.00 2.38
N ARG A 23 1.78 -14.95 3.72
CA ARG A 23 0.54 -14.96 4.50
C ARG A 23 -0.09 -13.58 4.51
N CYS A 24 -1.30 -13.47 3.98
CA CYS A 24 -2.08 -12.24 4.05
C CYS A 24 -2.79 -12.13 5.41
N VAL A 25 -2.66 -10.99 6.08
CA VAL A 25 -3.36 -10.67 7.34
C VAL A 25 -3.89 -9.24 7.29
N ALA A 26 -5.01 -8.99 7.96
CA ALA A 26 -5.57 -7.64 8.11
C ALA A 26 -5.62 -7.28 9.60
N THR A 27 -5.49 -6.00 9.91
CA THR A 27 -5.82 -5.47 11.23
C THR A 27 -7.33 -5.53 11.48
N LEU A 28 -7.74 -5.54 12.75
CA LEU A 28 -9.15 -5.64 13.13
C LEU A 28 -10.00 -4.51 12.56
N GLY A 29 -9.47 -3.28 12.51
CA GLY A 29 -10.18 -2.14 11.93
C GLY A 29 -10.49 -2.35 10.46
N LEU A 30 -9.51 -2.84 9.69
CA LEU A 30 -9.70 -3.13 8.27
C LEU A 30 -10.58 -4.36 8.04
N ASP A 31 -10.41 -5.42 8.84
CA ASP A 31 -11.21 -6.65 8.76
C ASP A 31 -12.71 -6.37 8.91
N ASN A 32 -13.08 -5.48 9.85
CA ASN A 32 -14.46 -5.03 9.99
C ASN A 32 -15.03 -4.41 8.70
N LEU A 33 -14.24 -3.60 8.00
CA LEU A 33 -14.65 -2.97 6.73
C LEU A 33 -14.72 -3.98 5.58
N ILE A 34 -13.86 -5.00 5.60
CA ILE A 34 -13.91 -6.13 4.67
C ILE A 34 -15.20 -6.94 4.90
N CYS A 35 -15.51 -7.29 6.15
CA CYS A 35 -16.73 -8.02 6.50
C CYS A 35 -18.02 -7.24 6.17
N GLN A 36 -17.97 -5.91 6.22
CA GLN A 36 -19.07 -5.04 5.80
C GLN A 36 -19.17 -4.89 4.27
N GLY A 37 -18.24 -5.46 3.49
CA GLY A 37 -18.20 -5.33 2.03
C GLY A 37 -17.79 -3.95 1.52
N THR A 38 -17.24 -3.10 2.40
CA THR A 38 -16.82 -1.73 2.05
C THR A 38 -15.45 -1.73 1.36
N ILE A 39 -14.62 -2.74 1.62
CA ILE A 39 -13.28 -2.90 1.07
C ILE A 39 -13.14 -4.30 0.48
N ASN A 40 -12.66 -4.38 -0.77
CA ASN A 40 -12.28 -5.64 -1.39
C ASN A 40 -10.77 -5.89 -1.20
N PRO A 41 -10.35 -6.76 -0.27
CA PRO A 41 -8.94 -7.00 0.00
C PRO A 41 -8.21 -7.66 -1.17
N HIS A 42 -8.90 -8.44 -1.99
CA HIS A 42 -8.31 -9.11 -3.15
C HIS A 42 -7.81 -8.10 -4.18
N GLU A 43 -8.59 -7.03 -4.43
CA GLU A 43 -8.18 -5.97 -5.35
C GLU A 43 -6.91 -5.28 -4.87
N LEU A 44 -6.85 -4.93 -3.58
CA LEU A 44 -5.68 -4.26 -2.99
C LEU A 44 -4.43 -5.14 -3.04
N LEU A 45 -4.58 -6.43 -2.73
CA LEU A 45 -3.50 -7.41 -2.82
C LEU A 45 -2.99 -7.57 -4.25
N GLN A 46 -3.89 -7.74 -5.22
CA GLN A 46 -3.52 -7.90 -6.62
C GLN A 46 -2.74 -6.69 -7.12
N ARG A 47 -3.19 -5.49 -6.80
CA ARG A 47 -2.49 -4.24 -7.14
C ARG A 47 -1.09 -4.20 -6.53
N HIS A 48 -0.98 -4.52 -5.24
CA HIS A 48 0.29 -4.53 -4.51
C HIS A 48 1.31 -5.50 -5.12
N ILE A 49 0.90 -6.76 -5.37
CA ILE A 49 1.80 -7.77 -5.95
C ILE A 49 2.17 -7.47 -7.40
N CYS A 50 1.33 -6.74 -8.13
CA CYS A 50 1.61 -6.23 -9.47
C CYS A 50 2.45 -4.93 -9.46
N GLY A 51 2.96 -4.51 -8.31
CA GLY A 51 3.89 -3.39 -8.20
C GLY A 51 3.22 -2.01 -8.08
N ASP A 52 1.90 -1.92 -7.95
CA ASP A 52 1.22 -0.63 -7.80
C ASP A 52 1.67 0.10 -6.53
N PRO A 53 2.22 1.31 -6.59
CA PRO A 53 2.46 2.11 -5.38
C PRO A 53 1.15 2.65 -4.75
N GLY A 54 0.06 2.74 -5.51
CA GLY A 54 -1.22 3.30 -5.07
C GLY A 54 -1.34 4.82 -5.24
N GLU A 55 -2.31 5.45 -4.57
CA GLU A 55 -2.74 6.85 -4.80
C GLU A 55 -2.26 7.83 -3.71
N LEU A 56 -0.98 7.78 -3.34
CA LEU A 56 -0.42 8.75 -2.38
C LEU A 56 -0.49 10.19 -2.96
N ALA A 57 -1.34 11.02 -2.36
CA ALA A 57 -1.61 12.38 -2.85
C ALA A 57 -0.48 13.37 -2.51
N ASN A 58 0.40 13.04 -1.58
CA ASN A 58 1.41 13.95 -1.03
C ASN A 58 2.83 13.43 -1.30
N THR A 59 3.66 14.25 -1.93
CA THR A 59 5.09 13.97 -2.17
C THR A 59 5.83 13.56 -0.90
N LYS A 60 5.51 14.15 0.25
CA LYS A 60 6.11 13.77 1.55
C LYS A 60 5.80 12.32 1.92
N LEU A 61 4.55 11.87 1.70
CA LEU A 61 4.16 10.49 1.97
C LEU A 61 4.83 9.52 1.00
N VAL A 62 4.96 9.91 -0.27
CA VAL A 62 5.69 9.12 -1.28
C VAL A 62 7.15 8.95 -0.89
N MET A 63 7.82 10.03 -0.48
CA MET A 63 9.21 9.98 -0.03
C MET A 63 9.37 9.12 1.22
N PHE A 64 8.52 9.35 2.23
CA PHE A 64 8.51 8.55 3.45
C PHE A 64 8.35 7.05 3.18
N ALA A 65 7.39 6.67 2.33
CA ALA A 65 7.18 5.27 1.97
C ALA A 65 8.42 4.67 1.30
N ARG A 66 9.02 5.37 0.33
CA ARG A 66 10.24 4.92 -0.37
C ARG A 66 11.44 4.80 0.56
N ASP A 67 11.65 5.77 1.43
CA ASP A 67 12.75 5.76 2.40
C ASP A 67 12.58 4.57 3.36
N LEU A 68 11.34 4.27 3.76
CA LEU A 68 11.05 3.14 4.63
C LEU A 68 11.22 1.79 3.91
N GLU A 69 10.78 1.66 2.66
CA GLU A 69 11.06 0.50 1.82
C GLU A 69 12.57 0.26 1.72
N ALA A 70 13.34 1.30 1.44
CA ALA A 70 14.80 1.21 1.32
C ALA A 70 15.47 0.86 2.65
N ALA A 71 15.02 1.45 3.77
CA ALA A 71 15.60 1.21 5.08
C ALA A 71 15.27 -0.18 5.64
N ARG A 72 14.08 -0.72 5.34
CA ARG A 72 13.59 -1.97 5.93
C ARG A 72 13.56 -3.16 4.98
N GLY A 73 13.78 -2.95 3.69
CA GLY A 73 13.67 -3.99 2.66
C GLY A 73 12.24 -4.48 2.45
N GLN A 74 11.24 -3.73 2.89
CA GLN A 74 9.82 -4.07 2.76
C GLN A 74 9.23 -3.49 1.47
N ARG A 75 8.08 -4.01 1.03
CA ARG A 75 7.28 -3.41 -0.06
C ARG A 75 6.04 -2.74 0.51
N LEU A 76 5.78 -1.49 0.14
CA LEU A 76 4.70 -0.65 0.63
C LEU A 76 3.82 -0.12 -0.51
N SER A 77 2.52 -0.33 -0.41
CA SER A 77 1.52 0.35 -1.25
C SER A 77 0.47 1.01 -0.36
N ALA A 78 -0.09 2.13 -0.82
CA ALA A 78 -1.15 2.82 -0.10
C ALA A 78 -2.29 3.17 -1.05
N PHE A 79 -3.46 2.58 -0.82
CA PHE A 79 -4.61 2.69 -1.71
C PHE A 79 -5.69 3.56 -1.07
N LEU A 80 -6.20 4.53 -1.82
CA LEU A 80 -7.28 5.39 -1.33
C LEU A 80 -8.63 4.69 -1.56
N VAL A 81 -9.32 4.33 -0.48
CA VAL A 81 -10.65 3.70 -0.50
C VAL A 81 -11.60 4.52 0.36
N ASN A 82 -12.67 5.06 -0.23
CA ASN A 82 -13.65 5.90 0.46
C ASN A 82 -13.03 7.04 1.30
N SER A 83 -12.01 7.71 0.75
CA SER A 83 -11.25 8.80 1.41
C SER A 83 -10.37 8.37 2.59
N GLU A 84 -10.17 7.08 2.82
CA GLU A 84 -9.21 6.54 3.79
C GLU A 84 -8.08 5.79 3.07
N TYR A 85 -6.85 5.91 3.55
CA TYR A 85 -5.74 5.12 3.01
C TYR A 85 -5.68 3.74 3.67
N VAL A 86 -5.68 2.72 2.83
CA VAL A 86 -5.36 1.35 3.20
C VAL A 86 -3.93 1.07 2.81
N TRP A 87 -3.09 0.81 3.80
CA TRP A 87 -1.69 0.43 3.64
C TRP A 87 -1.59 -1.07 3.45
N VAL A 88 -0.83 -1.50 2.44
CA VAL A 88 -0.51 -2.90 2.17
C VAL A 88 1.01 -3.03 2.22
N VAL A 89 1.49 -3.84 3.15
CA VAL A 89 2.92 -3.94 3.46
C VAL A 89 3.35 -5.39 3.43
N THR A 90 4.31 -5.72 2.57
CA THR A 90 4.97 -7.03 2.55
C THR A 90 6.30 -6.94 3.29
N SER A 91 6.50 -7.85 4.25
CA SER A 91 7.71 -7.94 5.06
C SER A 91 8.95 -8.24 4.20
N ALA A 92 10.14 -7.93 4.72
CA ALA A 92 11.39 -8.04 3.96
C ALA A 92 11.79 -9.48 3.59
N ASP A 93 11.33 -10.43 4.39
CA ASP A 93 11.45 -11.87 4.14
C ASP A 93 10.33 -12.41 3.23
N TRP A 94 9.43 -11.54 2.76
CA TRP A 94 8.29 -11.85 1.89
C TRP A 94 7.31 -12.87 2.48
N SER A 95 7.36 -13.11 3.79
CA SER A 95 6.57 -14.14 4.45
C SER A 95 5.16 -13.69 4.81
N VAL A 96 4.94 -12.38 4.97
CA VAL A 96 3.66 -11.80 5.40
C VAL A 96 3.35 -10.54 4.59
N THR A 97 2.11 -10.43 4.11
CA THR A 97 1.51 -9.18 3.64
C THR A 97 0.44 -8.73 4.62
N LYS A 98 0.63 -7.58 5.26
CA LYS A 98 -0.31 -6.99 6.20
C LYS A 98 -1.09 -5.86 5.54
N LEU A 99 -2.40 -5.85 5.70
CA LEU A 99 -3.28 -4.77 5.28
C LEU A 99 -3.81 -4.00 6.50
N MET A 100 -3.75 -2.67 6.47
CA MET A 100 -4.06 -1.82 7.64
C MET A 100 -4.65 -0.48 7.26
N LEU A 101 -5.37 0.16 8.19
CA LEU A 101 -5.78 1.55 8.07
C LEU A 101 -4.62 2.50 8.40
N SER A 102 -4.68 3.76 7.94
CA SER A 102 -3.64 4.77 8.22
C SER A 102 -3.33 4.97 9.69
N CYS A 103 -4.35 4.94 10.55
CA CYS A 103 -4.19 5.12 11.99
C CYS A 103 -3.38 3.98 12.62
N GLU A 104 -3.59 2.74 12.16
CA GLU A 104 -2.89 1.55 12.62
C GLU A 104 -1.46 1.50 12.07
N TRP A 105 -1.30 1.81 10.78
CA TRP A 105 0.02 1.95 10.17
C TRP A 105 0.88 2.99 10.87
N SER A 106 0.31 4.15 11.20
CA SER A 106 1.03 5.22 11.91
C SER A 106 1.54 4.77 13.28
N ALA A 107 0.79 3.89 13.96
CA ALA A 107 1.23 3.30 15.22
C ALA A 107 2.35 2.27 15.01
N GLU A 108 2.23 1.39 14.00
CA GLU A 108 3.21 0.37 13.68
C GLU A 108 4.54 0.97 13.18
N ALA A 109 4.48 1.97 12.30
CA ALA A 109 5.65 2.66 11.76
C ALA A 109 6.46 3.39 12.84
N ARG A 110 5.82 3.79 13.96
CA ARG A 110 6.49 4.43 15.11
C ARG A 110 7.07 3.45 16.11
N ALA A 111 6.61 2.20 16.12
CA ALA A 111 7.01 1.18 17.09
C ALA A 111 8.25 0.38 16.67
N ALA A 112 8.66 0.51 15.41
CA ALA A 112 9.80 -0.17 14.80
C ALA A 112 10.86 0.85 14.38
#